data_AF-A0A821CLG5-F1
#
_entry.id   AF-A0A821CLG5-F1
#
_cell.length_a   1.000
_cell.length_b   1.000
_cell.length_c   1.000
_cell.angle_alpha   90.00
_cell.angle_beta   90.00
_cell.angle_gamma   90.00
#
_symmetry.space_group_name_H-M   'P 1'
#
loop_
_entity.id
_entity.type
_entity.pdbx_description
1 polymer ?
#
loop_
_entity_poly.entity_id
_entity_poly.type
_entity_poly.pdbx_seq_one_letter_code
_entity_poly.pdbx_strand_id
1 'polypeptide(L)' 'MLTTPQTVTRPTTPFQIPSIYDCTFEDDFCQWTFLTDRALNRTRNQGATSTAETGPQFDVTTHT' A
#
# COMPACT_ATOMS: atom_id res chain seq x y z
N MET A 1 14.86 27.38 13.62
CA MET A 1 14.10 26.79 12.50
C MET A 1 12.62 27.03 12.80
N LEU A 2 11.94 27.87 12.02
CA LEU A 2 10.55 28.26 12.26
C LEU A 2 9.63 27.19 11.64
N THR A 3 8.79 26.50 12.42
CA THR A 3 7.84 25.51 11.88
C THR A 3 6.50 26.17 11.61
N THR A 4 6.16 26.36 10.35
CA THR A 4 4.85 26.82 9.90
C THR A 4 3.79 25.78 10.25
N PRO A 5 2.62 26.15 10.79
CA PRO A 5 1.50 25.21 10.93
C PRO A 5 1.02 24.83 9.53
N GLN A 6 1.22 23.56 9.13
CA GLN A 6 0.62 23.05 7.90
C GLN A 6 -0.87 22.86 8.12
N THR A 7 -1.68 23.69 7.47
CA THR A 7 -3.13 23.46 7.34
C THR A 7 -3.31 22.24 6.44
N VAL A 8 -3.57 21.07 7.04
CA VAL A 8 -3.91 19.84 6.30
C VAL A 8 -5.28 20.03 5.67
N THR A 9 -5.32 20.59 4.46
CA THR A 9 -6.51 20.49 3.61
C THR A 9 -6.63 19.04 3.17
N ARG A 10 -7.48 18.29 3.87
CA ARG A 10 -7.88 16.93 3.46
C ARG A 10 -8.44 17.03 2.04
N PRO A 11 -7.86 16.34 1.04
CA PRO A 11 -8.47 16.30 -0.28
C PRO A 11 -9.89 15.74 -0.10
N THR A 12 -10.90 16.49 -0.51
CA THR A 12 -12.26 15.98 -0.69
C THR A 12 -12.24 15.08 -1.92
N THR A 13 -11.66 13.89 -1.75
CA THR A 13 -11.82 12.79 -2.69
C THR A 13 -13.31 12.49 -2.78
N PRO A 14 -13.89 12.35 -3.98
CA PRO A 14 -15.27 11.86 -4.09
C PRO A 14 -15.37 10.54 -3.31
N PHE A 15 -16.52 10.27 -2.69
CA PHE A 15 -16.79 8.96 -2.09
C PHE A 15 -16.60 7.90 -3.18
N GLN A 16 -15.43 7.28 -3.21
CA GLN A 16 -15.08 6.28 -4.20
C GLN A 16 -15.72 4.98 -3.73
N ILE A 17 -16.72 4.52 -4.47
CA ILE A 17 -17.31 3.20 -4.22
C ILE A 17 -16.20 2.19 -4.52
N PRO A 18 -15.84 1.31 -3.55
CA PRO A 18 -14.78 0.35 -3.77
C PRO A 18 -15.11 -0.54 -4.96
N SER A 19 -14.15 -0.68 -5.87
CA SER A 19 -14.27 -1.62 -6.98
C SER A 19 -13.95 -3.03 -6.50
N ILE A 20 -14.39 -4.04 -7.26
CA ILE A 20 -13.97 -5.44 -7.00
C ILE A 20 -12.45 -5.65 -7.17
N TYR A 21 -11.75 -4.69 -7.78
CA TYR A 21 -10.31 -4.73 -8.00
C TYR A 21 -9.51 -3.98 -6.94
N ASP A 22 -10.19 -3.25 -6.04
CA ASP A 22 -9.54 -2.58 -4.93
C ASP A 22 -9.03 -3.64 -3.96
N CYS A 23 -7.73 -3.59 -3.66
CA CYS A 23 -7.06 -4.63 -2.89
C CYS A 23 -6.10 -4.01 -1.89
N THR A 24 -6.33 -4.29 -0.60
CA THR A 24 -5.41 -3.92 0.49
C THR A 24 -4.28 -4.93 0.64
N PHE A 25 -4.41 -6.11 0.03
CA PHE A 25 -3.47 -7.22 0.18
C PHE A 25 -3.29 -7.64 1.65
N GLU A 26 -4.35 -7.64 2.46
CA GLU A 26 -4.33 -8.12 3.85
C GLU A 26 -4.61 -9.62 3.95
N ASP A 27 -5.56 -10.13 3.15
CA ASP A 27 -5.92 -11.54 3.13
C ASP A 27 -5.23 -12.29 1.98
N ASP A 28 -5.35 -11.77 0.76
CA ASP A 28 -4.88 -12.43 -0.46
C ASP A 28 -4.48 -11.41 -1.55
N PHE A 29 -4.53 -11.82 -2.82
CA PHE A 29 -4.28 -10.97 -3.98
C PHE A 29 -5.57 -10.42 -4.60
N CYS A 30 -6.72 -10.61 -3.96
CA CYS A 30 -8.03 -10.22 -4.47
C CYS A 30 -8.27 -10.77 -5.88
N GLN A 31 -8.57 -9.89 -6.84
CA GLN A 31 -8.77 -10.24 -8.25
C GLN A 31 -7.48 -10.19 -9.09
N TRP A 32 -6.31 -9.95 -8.46
CA TRP A 32 -5.05 -9.86 -9.19
C TRP A 32 -4.54 -11.26 -9.57
N THR A 33 -4.35 -11.46 -10.87
CA THR A 33 -3.70 -12.65 -11.42
C THR A 33 -2.34 -12.30 -11.99
N PHE A 34 -1.38 -13.21 -11.85
CA PHE A 34 -0.02 -12.99 -12.32
C PHE A 34 0.31 -13.92 -13.48
N LEU A 35 1.06 -13.38 -14.45
CA LEU A 35 1.59 -14.19 -15.55
C LEU A 35 2.64 -15.17 -14.98
N THR A 36 2.46 -16.46 -15.29
CA THR A 36 3.33 -17.55 -14.81
C THR A 36 4.54 -17.79 -15.71
N ASP A 37 4.61 -17.10 -16.85
CA ASP A 37 5.64 -17.28 -17.89
C ASP A 37 6.98 -16.57 -17.58
N ARG A 38 7.04 -15.78 -16.50
CA ARG A 38 8.25 -15.13 -16.03
C ARG A 38 8.58 -15.62 -14.63
N ALA A 39 9.84 -15.99 -14.39
CA ALA A 39 10.37 -16.48 -13.11
C ALA A 39 10.40 -15.41 -11.98
N LEU A 40 9.44 -14.48 -11.96
CA LEU A 40 9.30 -13.45 -10.96
C LEU A 40 8.20 -13.86 -9.98
N ASN A 41 8.59 -14.53 -8.91
CA ASN A 41 7.69 -14.87 -7.81
C ASN A 41 7.13 -13.58 -7.19
N ARG A 42 5.80 -13.48 -7.14
CA ARG A 42 5.11 -12.39 -6.43
C ARG A 42 4.99 -12.77 -4.98
N THR A 43 5.42 -11.87 -4.11
CA THR A 43 5.37 -12.06 -2.67
C THR A 43 4.55 -10.94 -2.04
N ARG A 44 3.73 -11.30 -1.06
CA ARG A 44 3.15 -10.35 -0.10
C ARG A 44 4.06 -10.29 1.11
N ASN A 45 4.39 -9.08 1.54
CA ASN A 45 5.19 -8.83 2.73
C ASN A 45 4.67 -7.57 3.42
N GLN A 46 4.71 -7.55 4.75
CA GLN A 46 4.32 -6.40 5.55
C GLN A 46 5.52 -5.92 6.35
N GLY A 47 5.70 -4.60 6.41
CA GLY A 47 6.75 -3.95 7.21
C GLY A 47 8.18 -4.15 6.68
N ALA A 48 9.15 -3.91 7.56
CA ALA A 48 10.57 -3.95 7.26
C ALA A 48 11.04 -5.34 6.80
N THR A 49 12.05 -5.36 5.92
CA THR A 49 12.74 -6.60 5.51
C THR A 49 14.00 -6.83 6.33
N SER A 50 14.67 -7.97 6.12
CA SER A 50 15.85 -8.37 6.90
C SER A 50 17.07 -7.48 6.70
N THR A 51 17.12 -6.75 5.59
CA THR A 51 18.19 -5.79 5.29
C THR A 51 17.83 -4.40 5.81
N ALA A 52 18.85 -3.66 6.27
CA ALA A 52 18.66 -2.30 6.76
C ALA A 52 18.03 -1.41 5.69
N GLU A 53 17.17 -0.47 6.12
CA GLU A 53 16.57 0.57 5.26
C GLU A 53 15.76 0.01 4.07
N THR A 54 15.23 -1.20 4.20
CA THR A 54 14.38 -1.84 3.18
C THR A 54 13.05 -2.29 3.78
N GLY A 55 11.99 -2.16 2.99
CA GLY A 55 10.60 -2.36 3.42
C GLY A 55 9.94 -1.09 3.96
N PRO A 56 8.60 -0.99 3.90
CA PRO A 56 7.86 0.19 4.36
C PRO A 56 7.82 0.29 5.89
N GLN A 57 7.70 1.52 6.40
CA GLN A 57 7.48 1.78 7.83
C GLN A 57 6.02 1.55 8.24
N PHE A 58 5.08 1.77 7.33
CA PHE A 58 3.65 1.55 7.51
C PHE A 58 3.02 1.17 6.17
N ASP A 59 1.94 0.41 6.22
CA ASP A 59 1.11 0.09 5.08
C ASP A 59 0.29 1.32 4.68
N VAL A 60 0.32 1.73 3.41
CA VAL A 60 -0.43 2.92 2.94
C VAL A 60 -1.92 2.65 2.72
N THR A 61 -2.35 1.38 2.70
CA THR A 61 -3.75 0.98 2.52
C THR A 61 -4.49 0.87 3.85
N THR A 62 -3.81 0.40 4.90
CA THR A 62 -4.37 0.20 6.25
C THR A 62 -3.81 1.16 7.30
N HIS A 63 -2.74 1.89 6.99
CA HIS A 63 -2.04 2.81 7.89
C HIS A 63 -1.52 2.12 9.17
N THR A 64 -1.04 0.89 9.05
CA THR A 64 -0.40 0.09 10.11
C THR A 64 1.02 -0.29 9.76
#